data_AF-A0A2V7YVQ8-F1
#
_entry.id   AF-A0A2V7YVQ8-F1
#
_cell.length_a   1.000
_cell.length_b   1.000
_cell.length_c   1.000
_cell.angle_alpha   90.00
_cell.angle_beta   90.00
_cell.angle_gamma   90.00
#
_symmetry.space_group_name_H-M   'P 1'
#
loop_
_entity.id
_entity.type
_entity.pdbx_description
1 polymer ?
#
loop_
_entity_poly.entity_id
_entity_poly.type
_entity_poly.pdbx_seq_one_letter_code
_entity_poly.pdbx_strand_id
1 'polypeptide(L)'
;ARRKGITVVGTGDFTHPAWFEEIREKLVPAEPGLFRLRPDIEREVERQLPAACHGPTRFLLEVEISTIYKKGDRTRKVHHLIYAANLETAGRFREKLATIGNISSDGRPILGLDSRHLLE
;
A
#
# COMPACT_ATOMS: atom_id res chain seq x y z
N ALA A 1 -4.91 -6.62 13.36
CA ALA A 1 -6.24 -6.29 12.79
C ALA A 1 -7.39 -6.99 13.53
N ARG A 2 -7.52 -8.33 13.45
CA ARG A 2 -8.67 -9.08 14.01
C ARG A 2 -8.93 -8.89 15.50
N ARG A 3 -7.89 -8.93 16.35
CA ARG A 3 -8.03 -8.61 17.79
C ARG A 3 -8.57 -7.20 18.07
N LYS A 4 -8.47 -6.29 17.10
CA LYS A 4 -8.96 -4.91 17.17
C LYS A 4 -10.30 -4.73 16.44
N GLY A 5 -10.91 -5.80 15.94
CA GLY A 5 -12.17 -5.74 15.19
C GLY A 5 -12.06 -5.11 13.79
N ILE A 6 -10.84 -4.94 13.26
CA ILE A 6 -10.63 -4.32 11.96
C ILE A 6 -10.74 -5.37 10.85
N THR A 7 -11.71 -5.19 9.96
CA THR A 7 -12.03 -6.12 8.86
C THR A 7 -11.36 -5.75 7.54
N VAL A 8 -10.95 -4.49 7.34
CA VAL A 8 -10.22 -4.02 6.16
C VAL A 8 -9.00 -3.20 6.60
N VAL A 9 -7.84 -3.47 6.01
CA VAL A 9 -6.56 -2.85 6.38
C VAL A 9 -5.83 -2.39 5.11
N GLY A 10 -5.30 -1.16 5.10
CA GLY A 10 -4.38 -0.72 4.04
C GLY A 10 -3.05 -1.46 4.15
N THR A 11 -2.46 -1.89 3.05
CA THR A 11 -1.16 -2.58 3.09
C THR A 11 -0.03 -1.67 3.55
N GLY A 12 -0.16 -0.35 3.35
CA GLY A 12 0.95 0.58 3.38
C GLY A 12 1.97 0.29 2.27
N ASP A 13 2.77 1.30 1.95
CA ASP A 13 4.10 1.20 1.37
C ASP A 13 4.25 0.31 0.12
N PHE A 14 3.18 0.06 -0.66
CA PHE A 14 3.25 -0.91 -1.77
C PHE A 14 4.23 -0.49 -2.88
N THR A 15 4.71 0.76 -2.85
CA THR A 15 5.74 1.24 -3.78
C THR A 15 7.13 0.75 -3.42
N HIS A 16 7.39 0.33 -2.17
CA HIS A 16 8.69 -0.19 -1.77
C HIS A 16 8.92 -1.59 -2.40
N PRO A 17 10.01 -1.82 -3.15
CA PRO A 17 10.18 -3.04 -3.95
C PRO A 17 10.09 -4.34 -3.12
N ALA A 18 10.80 -4.41 -1.99
CA ALA A 18 10.77 -5.62 -1.15
C ALA A 18 9.38 -5.87 -0.55
N TRP A 19 8.65 -4.80 -0.19
CA TRP A 19 7.32 -4.92 0.39
C TRP A 19 6.29 -5.31 -0.67
N PHE A 20 6.44 -4.79 -1.89
CA PHE A 20 5.61 -5.19 -3.02
C PHE A 20 5.76 -6.67 -3.34
N GLU A 21 6.98 -7.23 -3.28
CA GLU A 21 7.18 -8.66 -3.46
C GLU A 21 6.52 -9.48 -2.36
N GLU A 22 6.62 -9.06 -1.09
CA GLU A 22 5.88 -9.71 0.00
C GLU A 22 4.36 -9.67 -0.20
N ILE A 23 3.83 -8.53 -0.65
CA ILE A 23 2.42 -8.36 -1.00
C ILE A 23 2.04 -9.34 -2.12
N ARG A 24 2.80 -9.40 -3.22
CA ARG A 24 2.53 -10.30 -4.36
C ARG A 24 2.57 -11.77 -3.94
N GLU A 25 3.49 -12.11 -3.06
CA GLU A 25 3.64 -13.48 -2.61
C GLU A 25 2.48 -13.87 -1.69
N LYS A 26 2.20 -13.06 -0.65
CA LYS A 26 1.33 -13.44 0.48
C LYS A 26 -0.14 -13.10 0.27
N LEU A 27 -0.47 -12.16 -0.62
CA LEU A 27 -1.85 -11.73 -0.86
C LEU A 27 -2.42 -12.36 -2.13
N VAL A 28 -3.68 -12.79 -2.02
CA VAL A 28 -4.49 -13.28 -3.14
C VAL A 28 -5.78 -12.46 -3.24
N PRO A 29 -6.37 -12.33 -4.45
CA PRO A 29 -7.65 -11.65 -4.60
C PRO A 29 -8.74 -12.28 -3.72
N ALA A 30 -9.64 -11.44 -3.19
CA ALA A 30 -10.80 -11.86 -2.41
C ALA A 30 -12.10 -11.34 -3.04
N GLU A 31 -12.24 -10.02 -3.09
CA GLU A 31 -13.34 -9.29 -3.75
C GLU A 31 -12.73 -8.21 -4.67
N PRO A 32 -13.48 -7.59 -5.59
CA PRO A 32 -12.94 -6.51 -6.41
C PRO A 32 -12.30 -5.40 -5.56
N GLY A 33 -11.01 -5.13 -5.79
CA GLY A 33 -10.24 -4.14 -5.01
C GLY A 33 -9.74 -4.62 -3.65
N LEU A 34 -10.08 -5.83 -3.23
CA LEU A 34 -9.74 -6.39 -1.92
C LEU A 34 -8.94 -7.69 -2.05
N PHE A 35 -8.00 -7.84 -1.13
CA PHE A 35 -7.10 -8.96 -1.05
C PHE A 35 -7.26 -9.66 0.29
N ARG A 36 -6.82 -10.91 0.38
CA ARG A 36 -6.69 -11.65 1.63
C ARG A 36 -5.35 -12.36 1.66
N LEU A 37 -4.92 -12.79 2.84
CA LEU A 37 -3.76 -13.67 2.95
C LEU A 37 -4.03 -14.98 2.22
N ARG A 38 -2.98 -15.62 1.69
CA ARG A 38 -3.09 -16.99 1.18
C ARG A 38 -3.69 -17.91 2.26
N PRO A 39 -4.51 -18.92 1.88
CA PRO A 39 -5.21 -19.78 2.85
C PRO A 39 -4.31 -20.50 3.86
N ASP A 40 -3.08 -20.84 3.50
CA ASP A 40 -2.08 -21.42 4.41
C ASP A 40 -1.67 -20.43 5.50
N ILE A 41 -1.34 -19.20 5.12
CA ILE A 41 -0.96 -18.13 6.06
C ILE A 41 -2.16 -17.73 6.94
N GLU A 42 -3.34 -17.58 6.33
CA GLU A 42 -4.57 -17.22 7.04
C GLU A 42 -4.91 -18.23 8.14
N ARG A 43 -4.81 -19.53 7.86
CA ARG A 43 -5.02 -20.60 8.84
C ARG A 43 -4.00 -20.57 9.98
N GLU A 44 -2.74 -20.27 9.67
CA GLU A 44 -1.70 -20.17 10.71
C GLU A 44 -1.97 -18.98 11.64
N VAL A 45 -2.39 -17.83 11.09
CA VAL A 45 -2.82 -16.68 11.89
C VAL A 45 -4.03 -17.03 12.77
N GLU A 46 -5.03 -17.74 12.25
CA GLU A 46 -6.22 -18.14 13.01
C GLU A 46 -5.91 -19.03 14.22
N ARG A 47 -4.94 -19.94 14.08
CA ARG A 47 -4.49 -20.81 15.19
C ARG A 47 -3.90 -20.02 16.37
N GLN A 48 -3.37 -18.84 16.11
CA GLN A 48 -2.76 -17.96 17.12
C GLN A 48 -3.75 -16.93 17.70
N LEU A 49 -5.00 -16.93 17.23
CA LEU A 49 -6.04 -16.01 17.64
C LEU A 49 -7.07 -16.70 18.55
N PRO A 50 -7.57 -16.02 19.59
CA PRO A 50 -8.75 -16.48 20.31
C PRO A 50 -9.92 -16.67 19.35
N ALA A 51 -10.79 -17.67 19.61
CA ALA A 51 -11.95 -17.96 18.75
C ALA A 51 -12.86 -16.73 18.54
N ALA A 52 -13.02 -15.87 19.55
CA ALA A 52 -13.78 -14.63 19.45
C ALA A 52 -13.18 -13.60 18.47
N CYS A 53 -11.93 -13.78 18.04
CA CYS A 53 -11.25 -12.95 17.06
C CYS A 53 -11.13 -13.63 15.68
N HIS A 54 -11.80 -14.76 15.47
CA HIS A 54 -11.88 -15.38 14.14
C HIS A 54 -12.82 -14.58 13.25
N GLY A 55 -12.57 -14.63 11.94
CA GLY A 55 -13.34 -13.86 10.96
C GLY A 55 -12.44 -13.28 9.88
N PRO A 56 -13.02 -12.80 8.77
CA PRO A 56 -12.26 -12.35 7.62
C PRO A 56 -11.44 -11.08 7.93
N THR A 57 -10.29 -10.96 7.27
CA THR A 57 -9.59 -9.68 7.12
C THR A 57 -9.25 -9.49 5.66
N ARG A 58 -9.53 -8.28 5.16
CA ARG A 58 -9.19 -7.86 3.81
C ARG A 58 -8.09 -6.82 3.84
N PHE A 59 -7.33 -6.81 2.76
CA PHE A 59 -6.26 -5.87 2.52
C PHE A 59 -6.60 -5.06 1.28
N LEU A 60 -6.29 -3.77 1.32
CA LEU A 60 -6.42 -2.87 0.18
C LEU A 60 -5.04 -2.27 -0.10
N LEU A 61 -4.63 -2.24 -1.36
CA LEU A 61 -3.30 -1.75 -1.73
C LEU A 61 -3.27 -0.23 -1.52
N GLU A 62 -2.47 0.21 -0.57
CA GLU A 62 -2.40 1.60 -0.12
C GLU A 62 -0.96 2.05 0.08
N VAL A 63 -0.67 3.31 -0.23
CA VAL A 63 0.64 3.94 -0.02
C VAL A 63 0.48 5.41 0.32
N GLU A 64 1.35 5.91 1.19
CA GLU A 64 1.57 7.34 1.39
C GLU A 64 2.73 7.83 0.51
N ILE A 65 2.57 8.98 -0.14
CA ILE A 65 3.65 9.65 -0.88
C ILE A 65 3.79 11.09 -0.40
N SER A 66 5.02 11.50 -0.12
CA SER A 66 5.34 12.89 0.19
C SER A 66 5.84 13.61 -1.06
N THR A 67 5.20 14.72 -1.40
CA THR A 67 5.68 15.65 -2.43
C THR A 67 6.29 16.89 -1.78
N ILE A 68 7.53 17.23 -2.15
CA ILE A 68 8.24 18.40 -1.63
C ILE A 68 8.72 19.26 -2.80
N TYR A 69 8.14 20.45 -2.96
CA TYR A 69 8.41 21.32 -4.10
C TYR A 69 8.16 22.80 -3.78
N LYS A 70 8.68 23.73 -4.58
CA LYS A 70 8.41 25.17 -4.44
C LYS A 70 7.29 25.60 -5.39
N LYS A 71 6.34 26.41 -4.91
CA LYS A 71 5.28 27.01 -5.72
C LYS A 71 4.86 28.37 -5.16
N GLY A 72 4.99 29.42 -5.97
CA GLY A 72 4.70 30.81 -5.57
C GLY A 72 5.49 31.20 -4.32
N ASP A 73 6.82 31.11 -4.41
CA ASP A 73 7.80 31.43 -3.35
C ASP A 73 7.68 30.65 -2.03
N ARG A 74 6.79 29.66 -1.95
CA ARG A 74 6.59 28.81 -0.76
C ARG A 74 6.98 27.38 -1.03
N THR A 75 7.76 26.79 -0.12
CA THR A 75 7.98 25.34 -0.08
C THR A 75 6.70 24.65 0.39
N ARG A 76 6.27 23.65 -0.38
CA ARG A 76 5.16 22.76 -0.09
C ARG A 76 5.73 21.41 0.32
N LYS A 77 5.13 20.80 1.35
CA LYS A 77 5.38 19.43 1.81
C LYS A 77 4.01 18.81 1.99
N VAL A 78 3.58 17.99 1.04
CA VAL A 78 2.19 17.51 0.96
C VAL A 78 2.22 15.99 0.88
N HIS A 79 1.47 15.35 1.77
CA HIS A 79 1.31 13.90 1.79
C HIS A 79 0.03 13.51 1.05
N HIS A 80 0.11 12.44 0.27
CA HIS A 80 -0.97 11.90 -0.53
C HIS A 80 -1.18 10.44 -0.17
N LEU A 81 -2.41 10.06 0.15
CA LEU A 81 -2.81 8.66 0.28
C LEU A 81 -3.35 8.17 -1.04
N ILE A 82 -2.77 7.09 -1.55
CA ILE A 82 -3.08 6.54 -2.86
C ILE A 82 -3.49 5.09 -2.69
N TYR A 83 -4.56 4.74 -3.39
CA TYR A 83 -5.15 3.41 -3.38
C TYR A 83 -5.10 2.81 -4.78
N ALA A 84 -4.72 1.54 -4.88
CA ALA A 84 -4.69 0.82 -6.15
C ALA A 84 -5.70 -0.33 -6.15
N ALA A 85 -6.49 -0.43 -7.22
CA ALA A 85 -7.54 -1.44 -7.34
C ALA A 85 -7.02 -2.87 -7.54
N ASN A 86 -5.80 -3.02 -8.08
CA ASN A 86 -5.18 -4.33 -8.31
C ASN A 86 -3.65 -4.23 -8.39
N LEU A 87 -2.97 -5.39 -8.31
CA LEU A 87 -1.52 -5.50 -8.36
C LEU A 87 -0.92 -4.98 -9.67
N GLU A 88 -1.64 -5.09 -10.79
CA GLU A 88 -1.19 -4.56 -12.08
C GLU A 88 -1.13 -3.02 -12.05
N THR A 89 -2.19 -2.38 -11.54
CA THR A 89 -2.25 -0.92 -11.41
C THR A 89 -1.23 -0.42 -10.40
N ALA A 90 -1.07 -1.10 -9.27
CA ALA A 90 -0.01 -0.80 -8.30
C ALA A 90 1.40 -0.96 -8.91
N GLY A 91 1.60 -1.98 -9.74
CA GLY A 91 2.84 -2.22 -10.47
C GLY A 91 3.19 -1.09 -11.43
N ARG A 92 2.27 -0.76 -12.34
CA ARG A 92 2.43 0.36 -13.28
C ARG A 92 2.66 1.69 -12.57
N PHE A 93 1.96 1.92 -11.46
CA PHE A 93 2.14 3.12 -10.64
C PHE A 93 3.55 3.18 -10.04
N ARG A 94 4.04 2.07 -9.46
CA ARG A 94 5.41 1.97 -8.94
C ARG A 94 6.46 2.22 -10.02
N GLU A 95 6.30 1.62 -11.20
CA GLU A 95 7.22 1.80 -12.33
C GLU A 95 7.30 3.26 -12.77
N LYS A 96 6.16 3.95 -12.90
CA LYS A 96 6.12 5.38 -13.20
C LYS A 96 6.85 6.20 -12.12
N LEU A 97 6.55 5.97 -10.85
CA LEU A 97 7.18 6.71 -9.75
C LEU A 97 8.69 6.53 -9.69
N ALA A 98 9.18 5.32 -9.99
CA ALA A 98 10.61 5.02 -10.02
C ALA A 98 11.38 5.86 -11.06
N THR A 99 10.69 6.38 -12.09
CA THR A 99 11.31 7.29 -13.07
C THR A 99 11.47 8.73 -12.55
N ILE A 100 10.74 9.08 -11.48
CA ILE A 100 10.71 10.43 -10.90
C ILE A 100 11.66 10.53 -9.70
N GLY A 101 11.75 9.48 -8.88
CA GLY A 101 12.57 9.50 -7.67
C GLY A 101 12.82 8.12 -7.08
N ASN A 102 13.58 8.09 -5.99
CA ASN A 102 13.90 6.86 -5.29
C ASN A 102 12.70 6.35 -4.47
N ILE A 103 12.23 5.15 -4.80
CA ILE A 103 11.13 4.45 -4.12
C ILE A 103 11.61 3.27 -3.26
N SER A 104 12.92 3.00 -3.21
CA SER A 104 13.50 1.85 -2.51
C SER A 104 14.19 2.18 -1.20
N SER A 105 14.38 3.47 -0.88
CA SER A 105 15.03 3.87 0.38
C SER A 105 14.08 3.98 1.57
N ASP A 106 12.79 4.22 1.33
CA ASP A 106 11.77 4.48 2.35
C ASP A 106 10.42 3.91 1.87
N GLY A 107 9.57 3.47 2.80
CA GLY A 107 8.21 3.01 2.51
C GLY A 107 7.28 4.13 2.01
N ARG A 108 7.55 5.38 2.43
CA ARG A 108 6.94 6.60 1.91
C ARG A 108 7.93 7.35 1.01
N PRO A 109 7.84 7.20 -0.32
CA PRO A 109 8.67 7.96 -1.24
C PRO A 109 8.51 9.46 -1.05
N ILE A 110 9.63 10.18 -1.13
CA ILE A 110 9.69 11.64 -1.12
C ILE A 110 10.08 12.11 -2.51
N LEU A 111 9.18 12.82 -3.19
CA LEU A 111 9.33 13.22 -4.58
C LEU A 111 9.39 14.74 -4.72
N GLY A 112 10.31 15.22 -5.56
CA GLY A 112 10.42 16.62 -5.98
C GLY A 112 9.36 17.05 -7.00
N LEU A 113 8.11 16.59 -6.86
CA LEU A 113 7.05 16.69 -7.85
C LEU A 113 5.93 17.64 -7.38
N ASP A 114 5.41 18.51 -8.25
CA ASP A 114 4.18 19.25 -7.92
C ASP A 114 3.02 18.25 -7.79
N SER A 115 2.26 18.34 -6.70
CA SER A 115 1.12 17.46 -6.44
C SER A 115 0.13 17.35 -7.61
N ARG A 116 0.01 18.39 -8.45
CA ARG A 116 -0.81 18.35 -9.67
C ARG A 116 -0.45 17.19 -10.60
N HIS A 117 0.84 16.89 -10.72
CA HIS A 117 1.36 15.91 -11.68
C HIS A 117 1.51 14.51 -11.09
N LEU A 118 1.16 14.31 -9.81
CA LEU A 118 1.38 13.03 -9.13
C LEU A 118 0.63 11.84 -9.76
N LEU A 119 -0.52 12.11 -10.37
CA LEU A 119 -1.38 11.09 -10.98
C LEU A 119 -1.49 11.22 -12.51
N GLU A 120 -0.74 12.13 -13.13
CA GLU A 120 -0.65 12.30 -14.60
C GLU A 120 0.44 11.35 -15.16
#